data_AF-A0ABD0KLM0-F1
#
_entry.id   AF-A0ABD0KLM0-F1
#
_cell.length_a   1.000
_cell.length_b   1.000
_cell.length_c   1.000
_cell.angle_alpha   90.00
_cell.angle_beta   90.00
_cell.angle_gamma   90.00
#
_symmetry.space_group_name_H-M   'P 1'
#
loop_
_entity.id
_entity.type
_entity.pdbx_description
1 polymer ?
#
loop_
_entity_poly.entity_id
_entity_poly.type
_entity_poly.pdbx_seq_one_letter_code
_entity_poly.pdbx_strand_id
1 'polypeptide(L)'
;MRRSKTVDGAAHRNEGSPETRLLGFHARCGENVLLAQDGSNANRDPETYGKSIVMSNRPLRDGELFVIRLETHMRGWVPHIVFGVTTHDPNRITFPNHAMDLGGSEDGESMTVLLSCKNIRVNGEIVNNDYGEFDHLRLEKDDTIGVMRRSDGCLHFYVKGEDQGVAIRDCPAKLWAVADLFLGTVTRIAVVNGEGGKQ
;
A
#
# COMPACT_ATOMS: atom_id res chain seq x y z
N MET A 1 29.27 48.35 25.49
CA MET A 1 29.66 46.97 25.15
C MET A 1 28.41 46.12 24.95
N ARG A 2 28.05 45.83 23.70
CA ARG A 2 26.95 44.93 23.31
C ARG A 2 27.50 43.53 23.10
N ARG A 3 26.84 42.48 23.60
CA ARG A 3 26.86 41.14 23.00
C ARG A 3 25.46 40.53 23.14
N SER A 4 24.67 40.72 22.09
CA SER A 4 23.44 39.96 21.86
C SER A 4 23.84 38.61 21.24
N LYS A 5 23.33 37.50 21.78
CA LYS A 5 23.45 36.18 21.17
C LYS A 5 22.47 36.11 20.00
N THR A 6 22.99 35.83 18.82
CA THR A 6 22.23 35.50 17.62
C THR A 6 21.44 34.21 17.86
N VAL A 7 20.15 34.26 17.49
CA VAL A 7 19.25 33.11 17.39
C VAL A 7 19.45 32.56 15.99
N ASP A 8 19.97 31.34 15.87
CA ASP A 8 20.03 30.62 14.60
C ASP A 8 18.61 30.20 14.22
N GLY A 9 18.13 30.74 13.09
CA GLY A 9 16.87 30.38 12.48
C GLY A 9 16.93 28.94 11.98
N ALA A 10 16.14 28.07 12.59
CA ALA A 10 15.86 26.76 12.03
C ALA A 10 15.10 26.96 10.70
N ALA A 11 15.72 26.51 9.62
CA ALA A 11 15.15 26.51 8.28
C ALA A 11 13.84 25.71 8.27
N HIS A 12 12.72 26.39 8.00
CA HIS A 12 11.47 25.75 7.63
C HIS A 12 11.70 24.97 6.34
N ARG A 13 11.69 23.64 6.43
CA ARG A 13 11.66 22.77 5.27
C ARG A 13 10.35 22.99 4.54
N ASN A 14 10.45 23.31 3.26
CA ASN A 14 9.32 23.49 2.37
C ASN A 14 8.75 22.10 2.03
N GLU A 15 7.99 21.52 2.95
CA GLU A 15 7.16 20.35 2.65
C GLU A 15 6.03 20.85 1.76
N GLY A 16 6.09 20.53 0.46
CA GLY A 16 5.01 20.85 -0.49
C GLY A 16 3.66 20.39 0.07
N SER A 17 2.57 21.03 -0.37
CA SER A 17 1.23 20.67 0.09
C SER A 17 1.01 19.15 -0.07
N PRO A 18 0.30 18.47 0.85
CA PRO A 18 0.11 17.02 0.81
C PRO A 18 -0.40 16.50 -0.54
N GLU A 19 -1.12 17.36 -1.28
CA GLU A 19 -1.67 17.09 -2.60
C GLU A 19 -0.62 17.06 -3.72
N THR A 20 0.54 17.69 -3.57
CA THR A 20 1.60 17.68 -4.60
C THR A 20 2.63 16.58 -4.38
N ARG A 21 2.53 15.85 -3.27
CA ARG A 21 3.47 14.80 -2.92
C ARG A 21 3.33 13.60 -3.86
N LEU A 22 4.47 13.18 -4.41
CA LEU A 22 4.59 11.93 -5.15
C LEU A 22 4.07 10.77 -4.29
N LEU A 23 3.44 9.82 -4.97
CA LEU A 23 2.88 8.65 -4.33
C LEU A 23 4.03 7.78 -3.79
N GLY A 24 3.88 7.31 -2.57
CA GLY A 24 4.93 6.58 -1.86
C GLY A 24 4.36 5.89 -0.64
N PHE A 25 5.21 5.22 0.13
CA PHE A 25 4.83 4.66 1.42
C PHE A 25 4.78 5.74 2.51
N HIS A 26 3.81 5.61 3.42
CA HIS A 26 3.66 6.47 4.57
C HIS A 26 4.80 6.24 5.58
N ALA A 27 5.22 7.31 6.27
CA ALA A 27 6.32 7.22 7.23
C ALA A 27 6.01 6.32 8.46
N ARG A 28 4.73 6.23 8.83
CA ARG A 28 4.25 5.22 9.80
C ARG A 28 3.94 3.90 9.08
N CYS A 29 4.48 2.82 9.60
CA CYS A 29 4.31 1.45 9.12
C CYS A 29 4.36 0.47 10.30
N GLY A 30 4.21 -0.82 10.03
CA GLY A 30 4.37 -1.88 11.03
C GLY A 30 5.80 -1.96 11.60
N GLU A 31 5.92 -2.46 12.83
CA GLU A 31 7.18 -2.48 13.60
C GLU A 31 8.33 -3.21 12.90
N ASN A 32 8.03 -4.21 12.07
CA ASN A 32 9.03 -5.03 11.39
C ASN A 32 9.43 -4.47 10.01
N VAL A 33 8.95 -3.28 9.65
CA VAL A 33 9.26 -2.63 8.37
C VAL A 33 10.41 -1.63 8.53
N LEU A 34 11.40 -1.78 7.66
CA LEU A 34 12.41 -0.76 7.38
C LEU A 34 11.98 0.01 6.13
N LEU A 35 11.64 1.27 6.30
CA LEU A 35 11.20 2.16 5.24
C LEU A 35 12.34 3.09 4.78
N ALA A 36 12.50 3.28 3.47
CA ALA A 36 13.37 4.32 2.97
C ALA A 36 12.86 5.71 3.33
N GLN A 37 13.81 6.64 3.55
CA GLN A 37 13.51 8.00 3.99
C GLN A 37 12.61 8.78 3.03
N ASP A 38 12.69 8.49 1.73
CA ASP A 38 11.86 9.08 0.68
C ASP A 38 10.51 8.37 0.48
N GLY A 39 10.26 7.26 1.20
CA GLY A 39 9.07 6.43 1.07
C GLY A 39 9.01 5.62 -0.23
N SER A 40 10.12 5.47 -0.96
CA SER A 40 10.16 4.76 -2.24
C SER A 40 10.15 3.23 -2.09
N ASN A 41 10.68 2.71 -0.98
CA ASN A 41 10.82 1.29 -0.74
C ASN A 41 10.56 0.91 0.72
N ALA A 42 10.12 -0.33 0.89
CA ALA A 42 9.87 -0.96 2.17
C ALA A 42 10.49 -2.37 2.15
N ASN A 43 11.15 -2.76 3.23
CA ASN A 43 11.61 -4.12 3.43
C ASN A 43 11.37 -4.59 4.86
N ARG A 44 11.37 -5.90 5.07
CA ARG A 44 11.34 -6.54 6.38
C ARG A 44 12.47 -7.55 6.48
N ASP A 45 12.87 -7.85 7.71
CA ASP A 45 13.74 -9.00 7.99
C ASP A 45 12.97 -10.31 7.69
N PRO A 46 13.52 -11.23 6.86
CA PRO A 46 12.93 -12.54 6.60
C PRO A 46 12.59 -13.35 7.86
N GLU A 47 13.33 -13.16 8.96
CA GLU A 47 13.16 -13.90 10.22
C GLU A 47 12.03 -13.34 11.12
N THR A 48 11.48 -12.17 10.78
CA THR A 48 10.40 -11.54 11.53
C THR A 48 9.01 -11.99 11.06
N TYR A 49 8.07 -12.07 12.00
CA TYR A 49 6.69 -12.49 11.79
C TYR A 49 5.72 -11.36 12.18
N GLY A 50 4.71 -11.15 11.34
CA GLY A 50 3.68 -10.11 11.48
C GLY A 50 4.23 -8.70 11.34
N LYS A 51 3.37 -7.73 11.67
CA LYS A 51 3.69 -6.30 11.82
C LYS A 51 4.47 -5.73 10.64
N SER A 52 4.14 -6.17 9.43
CA SER A 52 4.84 -5.86 8.18
C SER A 52 3.96 -5.08 7.20
N ILE A 53 3.03 -4.29 7.76
CA ILE A 53 2.05 -3.52 7.01
C ILE A 53 2.65 -2.17 6.60
N VAL A 54 2.48 -1.81 5.33
CA VAL A 54 2.75 -0.48 4.80
C VAL A 54 1.51 0.08 4.13
N MET A 55 1.39 1.41 4.12
CA MET A 55 0.27 2.12 3.49
C MET A 55 0.77 3.24 2.59
N SER A 56 -0.06 3.70 1.65
CA SER A 56 0.26 4.89 0.86
C SER A 56 0.39 6.13 1.74
N ASN A 57 1.27 7.06 1.36
CA ASN A 57 1.55 8.29 2.12
C ASN A 57 0.39 9.29 2.15
N ARG A 58 -0.62 9.11 1.30
CA ARG A 58 -1.87 9.87 1.24
C ARG A 58 -2.98 9.01 0.61
N PRO A 59 -4.26 9.44 0.68
CA PRO A 59 -5.31 8.80 -0.08
C PRO A 59 -5.01 8.78 -1.58
N LEU A 60 -5.46 7.72 -2.24
CA LEU A 60 -5.47 7.61 -3.69
C LEU A 60 -6.50 8.57 -4.26
N ARG A 61 -6.16 9.19 -5.39
CA ARG A 61 -7.12 9.93 -6.22
C ARG A 61 -7.85 8.99 -7.14
N ASP A 62 -9.03 9.42 -7.60
CA ASP A 62 -9.75 8.69 -8.63
C ASP A 62 -8.93 8.61 -9.92
N GLY A 63 -8.80 7.41 -10.45
CA GLY A 63 -7.96 7.11 -11.61
C GLY A 63 -6.46 7.05 -11.33
N GLU A 64 -6.01 7.28 -10.09
CA GLU A 64 -4.61 7.19 -9.72
C GLU A 64 -4.23 5.74 -9.38
N LEU A 65 -3.28 5.20 -10.12
CA LEU A 65 -2.78 3.85 -9.93
C LEU A 65 -1.62 3.84 -8.91
N PHE A 66 -1.81 3.16 -7.78
CA PHE A 66 -0.72 2.86 -6.86
C PHE A 66 -0.10 1.52 -7.26
N VAL A 67 1.16 1.51 -7.70
CA VAL A 67 1.87 0.31 -8.15
C VAL A 67 3.03 0.00 -7.23
N ILE A 68 3.20 -1.27 -6.86
CA ILE A 68 4.41 -1.78 -6.24
C ILE A 68 5.08 -2.83 -7.12
N ARG A 69 6.42 -2.85 -7.09
CA ARG A 69 7.27 -3.88 -7.68
C ARG A 69 7.81 -4.78 -6.58
N LEU A 70 7.83 -6.08 -6.81
CA LEU A 70 8.40 -7.07 -5.89
C LEU A 70 9.91 -7.16 -6.12
N GLU A 71 10.73 -6.68 -5.19
CA GLU A 71 12.20 -6.67 -5.38
C GLU A 71 12.87 -7.95 -4.87
N THR A 72 12.17 -8.74 -4.05
CA THR A 72 12.62 -10.05 -3.59
C THR A 72 11.56 -11.12 -3.82
N HIS A 73 12.03 -12.33 -4.12
CA HIS A 73 11.24 -13.54 -4.18
C HIS A 73 12.14 -14.73 -3.80
N MET A 74 11.75 -15.51 -2.80
CA MET A 74 12.45 -16.77 -2.47
C MET A 74 11.95 -17.87 -3.39
N ARG A 75 12.84 -18.40 -4.25
CA ARG A 75 12.51 -19.50 -5.16
C ARG A 75 12.04 -20.73 -4.37
N GLY A 76 10.97 -21.38 -4.85
CA GLY A 76 10.47 -22.65 -4.32
C GLY A 76 9.40 -22.53 -3.23
N TRP A 77 9.04 -21.31 -2.84
CA TRP A 77 7.99 -21.03 -1.86
C TRP A 77 6.92 -20.13 -2.48
N VAL A 78 5.67 -20.38 -2.12
CA VAL A 78 4.51 -19.68 -2.66
C VAL A 78 4.61 -18.19 -2.28
N PRO A 79 4.69 -17.26 -3.25
CA PRO A 79 4.67 -15.83 -2.96
C PRO A 79 3.29 -15.49 -2.41
N HIS A 80 3.25 -15.05 -1.16
CA HIS A 80 2.01 -14.63 -0.54
C HIS A 80 2.13 -13.19 -0.09
N ILE A 81 1.55 -12.30 -0.89
CA ILE A 81 1.37 -10.89 -0.55
C ILE A 81 -0.11 -10.63 -0.37
N VAL A 82 -0.42 -9.79 0.61
CA VAL A 82 -1.76 -9.22 0.77
C VAL A 82 -1.67 -7.77 0.35
N PHE A 83 -2.51 -7.36 -0.59
CA PHE A 83 -2.46 -6.02 -1.17
C PHE A 83 -3.86 -5.49 -1.41
N GLY A 84 -4.08 -4.20 -1.22
CA GLY A 84 -5.44 -3.68 -1.21
C GLY A 84 -5.55 -2.21 -0.90
N VAL A 85 -6.72 -1.85 -0.38
CA VAL A 85 -7.05 -0.51 0.08
C VAL A 85 -7.78 -0.53 1.40
N THR A 86 -7.73 0.58 2.14
CA THR A 86 -8.50 0.76 3.37
C THR A 86 -8.90 2.22 3.58
N THR A 87 -10.02 2.45 4.28
CA THR A 87 -10.45 3.77 4.76
C THR A 87 -9.70 4.23 6.00
N HIS A 88 -8.94 3.34 6.63
CA HIS A 88 -8.13 3.65 7.81
C HIS A 88 -7.03 4.68 7.51
N ASP A 89 -6.99 5.76 8.29
CA ASP A 89 -5.96 6.79 8.15
C ASP A 89 -4.63 6.33 8.78
N PRO A 90 -3.52 6.25 8.01
CA PRO A 90 -2.22 5.81 8.53
C PRO A 90 -1.66 6.74 9.61
N ASN A 91 -2.17 7.95 9.80
CA ASN A 91 -1.82 8.85 10.92
C ASN A 91 -2.57 8.53 12.21
N ARG A 92 -3.65 7.74 12.15
CA ARG A 92 -4.55 7.51 13.29
C ARG A 92 -4.59 6.06 13.74
N ILE A 93 -4.32 5.11 12.85
CA ILE A 93 -4.39 3.70 13.21
C ILE A 93 -3.24 3.25 14.09
N THR A 94 -3.52 2.21 14.87
CA THR A 94 -2.51 1.30 15.39
C THR A 94 -2.40 0.15 14.40
N PHE A 95 -1.20 -0.10 13.89
CA PHE A 95 -1.00 -1.19 12.93
C PHE A 95 -1.20 -2.54 13.64
N PRO A 96 -2.10 -3.40 13.14
CA PRO A 96 -2.27 -4.74 13.68
C PRO A 96 -1.12 -5.67 13.24
N ASN A 97 -1.18 -6.93 13.69
CA ASN A 97 -0.20 -7.93 13.27
C ASN A 97 -0.30 -8.24 11.77
N HIS A 98 -1.51 -8.28 11.19
CA HIS A 98 -1.73 -8.59 9.78
C HIS A 98 -2.72 -7.61 9.14
N ALA A 99 -2.56 -7.30 7.85
CA ALA A 99 -3.53 -6.44 7.15
C ALA A 99 -4.94 -7.03 7.13
N MET A 100 -5.05 -8.36 7.23
CA MET A 100 -6.31 -9.09 7.35
C MET A 100 -7.10 -8.70 8.62
N ASP A 101 -6.40 -8.20 9.64
CA ASP A 101 -6.97 -7.74 10.91
C ASP A 101 -7.40 -6.26 10.86
N LEU A 102 -7.23 -5.56 9.72
CA LEU A 102 -7.74 -4.20 9.49
C LEU A 102 -9.25 -4.18 9.16
N GLY A 103 -9.97 -5.29 9.36
CA GLY A 103 -11.39 -5.38 9.02
C GLY A 103 -12.28 -4.76 10.09
N GLY A 104 -13.28 -3.99 9.65
CA GLY A 104 -14.47 -3.58 10.43
C GLY A 104 -14.16 -2.86 11.75
N SER A 105 -14.13 -1.53 11.73
CA SER A 105 -14.26 -0.76 12.98
C SER A 105 -15.65 -1.00 13.60
N GLU A 106 -15.73 -0.92 14.92
CA GLU A 106 -17.01 -1.03 15.66
C GLU A 106 -18.08 -0.03 15.18
N ASP A 107 -17.66 1.05 14.49
CA ASP A 107 -18.53 2.06 13.90
C ASP A 107 -19.28 1.61 12.63
N GLY A 108 -18.90 0.48 12.00
CA GLY A 108 -19.53 -0.02 10.77
C GLY A 108 -19.27 0.82 9.51
N GLU A 109 -18.44 1.87 9.58
CA GLU A 109 -18.16 2.78 8.48
C GLU A 109 -16.82 2.49 7.78
N SER A 110 -15.89 1.78 8.42
CA SER A 110 -14.61 1.45 7.78
C SER A 110 -14.71 0.28 6.80
N MET A 111 -13.98 0.43 5.71
CA MET A 111 -13.87 -0.58 4.67
C MET A 111 -12.40 -0.86 4.39
N THR A 112 -12.04 -2.14 4.45
CA THR A 112 -10.75 -2.66 3.99
C THR A 112 -11.00 -3.72 2.93
N VAL A 113 -10.46 -3.51 1.73
CA VAL A 113 -10.55 -4.45 0.60
C VAL A 113 -9.16 -5.00 0.34
N LEU A 114 -8.99 -6.32 0.40
CA LEU A 114 -7.69 -6.99 0.24
C LEU A 114 -7.77 -8.06 -0.85
N LEU A 115 -6.76 -8.11 -1.68
CA LEU A 115 -6.49 -9.16 -2.65
C LEU A 115 -5.30 -10.01 -2.16
N SER A 116 -5.51 -11.32 -2.15
CA SER A 116 -4.44 -12.30 -1.96
C SER A 116 -4.78 -13.60 -2.70
N CYS A 117 -3.81 -14.18 -3.41
CA CYS A 117 -4.04 -15.21 -4.43
C CYS A 117 -5.05 -14.71 -5.47
N LYS A 118 -6.25 -15.32 -5.53
CA LYS A 118 -7.42 -14.88 -6.30
C LYS A 118 -8.60 -14.41 -5.42
N ASN A 119 -8.37 -14.24 -4.11
CA ASN A 119 -9.43 -13.91 -3.16
C ASN A 119 -9.52 -12.41 -2.95
N ILE A 120 -10.68 -11.83 -3.23
CA ILE A 120 -11.08 -10.51 -2.74
C ILE A 120 -11.78 -10.67 -1.41
N ARG A 121 -11.25 -9.97 -0.41
CA ARG A 121 -11.82 -9.87 0.92
C ARG A 121 -12.28 -8.46 1.21
N VAL A 122 -13.43 -8.32 1.85
CA VAL A 122 -13.94 -7.06 2.38
C VAL A 122 -14.12 -7.24 3.87
N ASN A 123 -13.41 -6.45 4.68
CA ASN A 123 -13.44 -6.51 6.14
C ASN A 123 -13.24 -7.94 6.71
N GLY A 124 -12.35 -8.71 6.08
CA GLY A 124 -12.02 -10.08 6.49
C GLY A 124 -12.83 -11.17 5.78
N GLU A 125 -14.03 -10.85 5.29
CA GLU A 125 -14.90 -11.80 4.60
C GLU A 125 -14.52 -11.97 3.13
N ILE A 126 -14.44 -13.21 2.64
CA ILE A 126 -14.20 -13.47 1.21
C ILE A 126 -15.49 -13.22 0.45
N VAL A 127 -15.46 -12.28 -0.49
CA VAL A 127 -16.61 -11.93 -1.34
C VAL A 127 -16.45 -12.39 -2.79
N ASN A 128 -15.20 -12.69 -3.20
CA ASN A 128 -14.88 -13.34 -4.46
C ASN A 128 -13.63 -14.20 -4.25
N ASN A 129 -13.64 -15.47 -4.66
CA ASN A 129 -12.51 -16.40 -4.49
C ASN A 129 -11.83 -16.79 -5.81
N ASP A 130 -12.29 -16.22 -6.94
CA ASP A 130 -11.75 -16.47 -8.28
C ASP A 130 -11.65 -15.16 -9.07
N TYR A 131 -11.09 -14.13 -8.45
CA TYR A 131 -10.94 -12.81 -9.05
C TYR A 131 -9.78 -12.77 -10.05
N GLY A 132 -10.04 -12.17 -11.21
CA GLY A 132 -9.06 -11.94 -12.27
C GLY A 132 -8.58 -13.23 -12.94
N GLU A 133 -7.72 -13.06 -13.94
CA GLU A 133 -7.10 -14.18 -14.66
C GLU A 133 -5.77 -14.60 -14.01
N PHE A 134 -5.08 -13.65 -13.36
CA PHE A 134 -3.77 -13.89 -12.78
C PHE A 134 -3.83 -14.26 -11.30
N ASP A 135 -3.30 -15.43 -10.96
CA ASP A 135 -3.12 -15.85 -9.57
C ASP A 135 -1.85 -15.22 -8.97
N HIS A 136 -1.98 -14.46 -7.88
CA HIS A 136 -0.84 -13.85 -7.18
C HIS A 136 0.20 -14.89 -6.71
N LEU A 137 -0.16 -16.16 -6.59
CA LEU A 137 0.81 -17.24 -6.31
C LEU A 137 1.85 -17.45 -7.42
N ARG A 138 1.63 -16.85 -8.60
CA ARG A 138 2.53 -16.90 -9.76
C ARG A 138 3.41 -15.65 -9.90
N LEU A 139 3.37 -14.75 -8.92
CA LEU A 139 4.20 -13.54 -8.92
C LEU A 139 5.68 -13.87 -8.72
N GLU A 140 6.52 -13.28 -9.55
CA GLU A 140 7.97 -13.42 -9.48
C GLU A 140 8.64 -12.09 -9.08
N LYS A 141 9.97 -12.14 -8.91
CA LYS A 141 10.76 -10.92 -8.74
C LYS A 141 10.55 -10.01 -9.97
N ASP A 142 10.50 -8.72 -9.70
CA ASP A 142 10.33 -7.61 -10.66
C ASP A 142 8.92 -7.50 -11.27
N ASP A 143 8.02 -8.45 -10.98
CA ASP A 143 6.60 -8.29 -11.28
C ASP A 143 6.00 -7.13 -10.48
N THR A 144 4.95 -6.53 -11.06
CA THR A 144 4.22 -5.43 -10.46
C THR A 144 2.79 -5.82 -10.13
N ILE A 145 2.30 -5.31 -9.00
CA ILE A 145 0.88 -5.29 -8.67
C ILE A 145 0.45 -3.87 -8.39
N GLY A 146 -0.77 -3.51 -8.79
CA GLY A 146 -1.30 -2.17 -8.62
C GLY A 146 -2.77 -2.16 -8.23
N VAL A 147 -3.21 -1.04 -7.65
CA VAL A 147 -4.60 -0.83 -7.26
C VAL A 147 -5.03 0.59 -7.62
N MET A 148 -6.27 0.71 -8.09
CA MET A 148 -6.85 1.98 -8.51
C MET A 148 -8.33 2.01 -8.14
N ARG A 149 -8.75 3.10 -7.49
CA ARG A 149 -10.17 3.46 -7.43
C ARG A 149 -10.50 4.29 -8.68
N ARG A 150 -11.46 3.86 -9.48
CA ARG A 150 -11.95 4.63 -10.63
C ARG A 150 -12.96 5.69 -10.20
N SER A 151 -13.20 6.68 -11.06
CA SER A 151 -14.12 7.79 -10.80
C SER A 151 -15.59 7.36 -10.68
N ASP A 152 -15.94 6.17 -11.18
CA ASP A 152 -17.24 5.53 -11.00
C ASP A 152 -17.38 4.79 -9.66
N GLY A 153 -16.35 4.85 -8.80
CA GLY A 153 -16.32 4.18 -7.51
C GLY A 153 -15.94 2.71 -7.55
N CYS A 154 -15.62 2.15 -8.73
CA CYS A 154 -15.14 0.77 -8.83
C CYS A 154 -13.66 0.66 -8.43
N LEU A 155 -13.31 -0.38 -7.68
CA LEU A 155 -11.93 -0.74 -7.38
C LEU A 155 -11.43 -1.79 -8.37
N HIS A 156 -10.25 -1.55 -8.92
CA HIS A 156 -9.57 -2.45 -9.85
C HIS A 156 -8.17 -2.78 -9.33
N PHE A 157 -7.76 -4.04 -9.49
CA PHE A 157 -6.37 -4.44 -9.32
C PHE A 157 -5.71 -4.66 -10.69
N TYR A 158 -4.41 -4.42 -10.73
CA TYR A 158 -3.58 -4.57 -11.93
C TYR A 158 -2.44 -5.52 -11.61
N VAL A 159 -2.13 -6.43 -12.52
CA VAL A 159 -0.99 -7.34 -12.38
C VAL A 159 -0.15 -7.29 -13.65
N LYS A 160 1.15 -7.03 -13.51
CA LYS A 160 2.08 -6.80 -14.63
C LYS A 160 1.58 -5.72 -15.61
N GLY A 161 0.85 -4.73 -15.11
CA GLY A 161 0.24 -3.64 -15.90
C GLY A 161 -1.15 -3.93 -16.46
N GLU A 162 -1.64 -5.17 -16.38
CA GLU A 162 -2.94 -5.58 -16.93
C GLU A 162 -4.07 -5.46 -15.90
N ASP A 163 -5.17 -4.81 -16.27
CA ASP A 163 -6.38 -4.68 -15.45
C ASP A 163 -7.05 -6.06 -15.25
N GLN A 164 -7.27 -6.44 -13.99
CA GLN A 164 -7.91 -7.72 -13.62
C GLN A 164 -9.45 -7.62 -13.54
N GLY A 165 -10.02 -6.45 -13.84
CA GLY A 165 -11.46 -6.19 -13.82
C GLY A 165 -11.95 -5.62 -12.48
N VAL A 166 -13.27 -5.46 -12.36
CA VAL A 166 -13.89 -4.85 -11.18
C VAL A 166 -13.81 -5.81 -9.99
N ALA A 167 -13.09 -5.43 -8.94
CA ALA A 167 -13.00 -6.20 -7.70
C ALA A 167 -14.20 -5.91 -6.79
N ILE A 168 -14.50 -4.63 -6.57
CA ILE A 168 -15.57 -4.12 -5.71
C ILE A 168 -16.19 -2.88 -6.37
N ARG A 169 -17.49 -2.68 -6.17
CA ARG A 169 -18.24 -1.48 -6.58
C ARG A 169 -18.53 -0.60 -5.37
N ASP A 170 -18.85 0.67 -5.62
CA ASP A 170 -19.29 1.61 -4.60
C ASP A 170 -18.27 1.85 -3.47
N CYS A 171 -16.98 1.83 -3.79
CA CYS A 171 -15.94 2.07 -2.80
C CYS A 171 -15.94 3.53 -2.30
N PRO A 172 -15.69 3.78 -1.00
CA PRO A 172 -15.53 5.11 -0.44
C PRO A 172 -14.49 5.95 -1.21
N ALA A 173 -14.69 7.26 -1.27
CA ALA A 173 -13.79 8.16 -2.02
C ALA A 173 -12.39 8.25 -1.40
N LYS A 174 -12.29 8.16 -0.07
CA LYS A 174 -11.03 8.32 0.66
C LYS A 174 -10.45 6.96 1.03
N LEU A 175 -9.52 6.47 0.22
CA LEU A 175 -8.86 5.17 0.40
C LEU A 175 -7.34 5.32 0.37
N TRP A 176 -6.65 4.60 1.24
CA TRP A 176 -5.21 4.43 1.19
C TRP A 176 -4.89 3.04 0.63
N ALA A 177 -3.86 2.94 -0.20
CA ALA A 177 -3.31 1.64 -0.57
C ALA A 177 -2.67 0.99 0.67
N VAL A 178 -2.74 -0.33 0.77
CA VAL A 178 -2.14 -1.12 1.86
C VAL A 178 -1.48 -2.37 1.29
N ALA A 179 -0.30 -2.71 1.81
CA ALA A 179 0.39 -3.97 1.52
C ALA A 179 0.87 -4.59 2.84
N ASP A 180 0.80 -5.91 2.93
CA ASP A 180 1.38 -6.69 4.03
C ASP A 180 2.36 -7.71 3.49
N LEU A 181 3.61 -7.59 3.93
CA LEU A 181 4.72 -8.45 3.52
C LEU A 181 4.82 -9.72 4.38
N PHE A 182 3.92 -9.91 5.35
CA PHE A 182 4.04 -10.97 6.36
C PHE A 182 4.07 -12.39 5.78
N LEU A 183 3.08 -12.77 4.98
CA LEU A 183 2.78 -14.19 4.74
C LEU A 183 3.65 -14.86 3.67
N GLY A 184 4.60 -14.16 3.07
CA GLY A 184 5.26 -14.64 1.87
C GLY A 184 6.76 -14.40 1.81
N THR A 185 7.29 -14.84 0.69
CA THR A 185 8.70 -14.73 0.32
C THR A 185 9.12 -13.34 -0.13
N VAL A 186 8.15 -12.46 -0.34
CA VAL A 186 8.36 -11.06 -0.65
C VAL A 186 8.73 -10.33 0.62
N THR A 187 10.00 -9.98 0.73
CA THR A 187 10.57 -9.25 1.88
C THR A 187 10.89 -7.81 1.55
N ARG A 188 10.81 -7.42 0.27
CA ARG A 188 11.10 -6.07 -0.19
C ARG A 188 10.24 -5.69 -1.39
N ILE A 189 9.66 -4.49 -1.31
CA ILE A 189 8.83 -3.88 -2.36
C ILE A 189 9.24 -2.43 -2.58
N ALA A 190 9.00 -1.93 -3.79
CA ALA A 190 9.21 -0.53 -4.13
C ALA A 190 7.99 0.05 -4.86
N VAL A 191 7.65 1.31 -4.58
CA VAL A 191 6.61 2.02 -5.33
C VAL A 191 7.15 2.32 -6.73
N VAL A 192 6.33 2.03 -7.75
CA VAL A 192 6.62 2.41 -9.12
C VAL A 192 5.92 3.74 -9.40
N ASN A 193 6.69 4.82 -9.35
CA ASN A 193 6.24 6.12 -9.81
C ASN A 193 6.38 6.16 -11.33
N GLY A 194 5.28 6.35 -12.06
CA GLY A 194 5.34 6.50 -13.50
C GLY A 194 6.17 7.72 -13.88
N GLU A 195 7.21 7.55 -14.69
CA GLU A 195 7.62 8.63 -15.57
C GLU A 195 6.41 8.92 -16.46
N GLY A 196 5.92 10.16 -16.41
CA GLY A 196 4.69 10.56 -17.10
C GLY A 196 4.68 10.06 -18.54
N GLY A 197 3.82 9.08 -18.81
CA GLY A 197 3.50 8.67 -20.16
C GLY A 197 2.85 9.86 -20.85
N LYS A 198 3.65 10.59 -21.64
CA LYS A 198 3.11 11.45 -22.69
C LYS A 198 2.34 10.53 -23.63
N GLN A 199 1.02 10.64 -23.61
CA GLN A 199 0.23 10.41 -24.81
C GLN A 199 0.25 11.69 -25.66
#